data_AF-A0A0C3NFY1-F1
#
_entry.id   AF-A0A0C3NFY1-F1
#
_cell.length_a   1.000
_cell.length_b   1.000
_cell.length_c   1.000
_cell.angle_alpha   90.00
_cell.angle_beta   90.00
_cell.angle_gamma   90.00
#
_symmetry.space_group_name_H-M   'P 1'
#
loop_
_entity.id
_entity.type
_entity.pdbx_description
1 polymer ?
#
loop_
_entity_poly.entity_id
_entity_poly.type
_entity_poly.pdbx_seq_one_letter_code
_entity_poly.pdbx_strand_id
1 'polypeptide(L)' 'TAHPLLVVSLRYDPVCPLSNAQKVTARYRGARLLVQNSHGHCSPTAPSVCTAKHVRRYFEKGVLPAEGIVCEPD' A
#
# COMPACT_ATOMS: atom_id res chain seq x y z
N THR A 1 -0.32 1.98 -17.59
CA THR A 1 -1.62 2.55 -17.15
C THR A 1 -1.59 4.04 -17.42
N ALA A 2 -2.75 4.69 -17.54
CA ALA A 2 -2.81 6.15 -17.74
C ALA A 2 -2.27 6.94 -16.53
N HIS A 3 -2.37 6.35 -15.32
CA HIS A 3 -1.85 6.90 -14.08
C HIS A 3 -1.05 5.84 -13.30
N PRO A 4 0.01 6.23 -12.56
CA PRO A 4 0.74 5.34 -11.67
C PRO A 4 -0.15 4.72 -10.60
N LEU A 5 0.01 3.42 -10.29
CA LEU A 5 -0.82 2.73 -9.29
C LEU A 5 -0.25 2.87 -7.88
N LEU A 6 -1.13 3.06 -6.89
CA LEU A 6 -0.82 2.83 -5.49
C LEU A 6 -1.28 1.41 -5.11
N VAL A 7 -0.33 0.57 -4.70
CA VAL A 7 -0.60 -0.77 -4.15
C VAL A 7 -0.47 -0.69 -2.63
N VAL A 8 -1.46 -1.17 -1.89
CA VAL A 8 -1.44 -1.23 -0.43
C VAL A 8 -1.48 -2.69 0.00
N SER A 9 -0.59 -3.09 0.91
CA SER A 9 -0.52 -4.48 1.40
C SER A 9 -0.12 -4.51 2.87
N LEU A 10 -0.63 -5.49 3.61
CA LEU A 10 -0.18 -5.75 4.97
C LEU A 10 1.05 -6.63 4.95
N ARG A 11 1.94 -6.44 5.93
CA ARG A 11 3.14 -7.27 6.08
C ARG A 11 2.80 -8.74 6.29
N TYR A 12 1.73 -9.03 7.02
CA TYR A 12 1.31 -10.38 7.38
C TYR A 12 -0.16 -10.65 6.94
N ASP A 13 -0.44 -10.49 5.63
CA ASP A 13 -1.74 -10.85 5.03
C ASP A 13 -1.79 -12.35 4.66
N PRO A 14 -2.68 -13.16 5.28
CA PRO A 14 -2.76 -14.59 5.00
C PRO A 14 -3.49 -14.92 3.69
N VAL A 15 -4.26 -13.98 3.13
CA VAL A 15 -5.05 -14.18 1.90
C VAL A 15 -4.31 -13.65 0.68
N CYS A 16 -3.71 -12.46 0.82
CA CYS A 16 -2.98 -11.75 -0.24
C CYS A 16 -1.55 -11.41 0.22
N PRO A 17 -0.60 -12.39 0.24
CA PRO A 17 0.74 -12.18 0.78
C PRO A 17 1.49 -10.99 0.17
N LEU A 18 2.33 -10.34 0.97
CA LEU A 18 3.15 -9.18 0.55
C LEU A 18 3.95 -9.44 -0.73
N SER A 19 4.44 -10.67 -0.94
CA SER A 19 5.16 -11.07 -2.15
C SER A 19 4.33 -10.91 -3.43
N ASN A 20 3.01 -11.10 -3.36
CA ASN A 20 2.11 -10.87 -4.49
C ASN A 20 1.97 -9.36 -4.77
N ALA A 21 1.86 -8.53 -3.74
CA ALA A 21 1.83 -7.08 -3.89
C ALA A 21 3.14 -6.53 -4.51
N GLN A 22 4.28 -7.10 -4.14
CA GLN A 22 5.58 -6.78 -4.76
C GLN A 22 5.60 -7.16 -6.26
N LYS A 23 5.11 -8.34 -6.62
CA LYS A 23 5.00 -8.78 -8.03
C LYS A 23 4.08 -7.85 -8.85
N VAL A 24 2.93 -7.46 -8.29
CA VAL A 24 2.01 -6.51 -8.94
C VAL A 24 2.70 -5.16 -9.13
N THR A 25 3.38 -4.65 -8.10
CA THR A 25 4.10 -3.37 -8.17
C THR A 25 5.18 -3.40 -9.26
N ALA A 26 5.95 -4.49 -9.36
CA ALA A 26 6.96 -4.66 -10.40
C ALA A 26 6.37 -4.77 -11.82
N ARG A 27 5.15 -5.29 -11.96
CA ARG A 27 4.48 -5.46 -13.27
C ARG A 27 4.04 -4.12 -13.88
N TYR A 28 3.72 -3.12 -13.06
CA TYR A 28 3.20 -1.83 -13.52
C TYR A 28 4.23 -0.72 -13.35
N ARG A 29 4.76 -0.22 -14.47
CA ARG A 29 5.74 0.88 -14.47
C ARG A 29 5.21 2.10 -13.70
N GLY A 30 6.00 2.56 -12.73
CA GLY A 30 5.67 3.71 -11.90
C GLY A 30 4.73 3.41 -10.72
N ALA A 31 4.23 2.17 -10.59
CA ALA A 31 3.47 1.79 -9.41
C ALA A 31 4.32 1.85 -8.15
N ARG A 32 3.67 2.13 -7.01
CA ARG A 32 4.34 2.23 -5.71
C ARG A 32 3.59 1.40 -4.68
N LEU A 33 4.37 0.70 -3.86
CA LEU A 33 3.89 -0.14 -2.77
C LEU A 33 3.95 0.66 -1.46
N LEU A 34 2.85 0.66 -0.72
CA LEU A 34 2.77 1.03 0.68
C LEU A 34 2.55 -0.23 1.49
N VAL A 35 3.45 -0.50 2.44
CA VAL A 35 3.31 -1.64 3.35
C VAL A 35 2.77 -1.15 4.69
N GLN A 36 1.72 -1.79 5.19
CA GLN A 36 1.26 -1.60 6.57
C GLN A 36 1.80 -2.74 7.44
N ASN A 37 2.54 -2.42 8.49
CA ASN A 37 3.21 -3.38 9.36
C ASN A 37 2.23 -4.02 10.37
N SER A 38 1.26 -4.77 9.86
CA SER A 38 0.21 -5.38 10.66
C SER A 38 -0.16 -6.78 10.15
N HIS A 39 -1.00 -7.46 10.94
CA HIS A 39 -1.61 -8.76 10.61
C HIS A 39 -3.06 -8.55 10.20
N GLY A 40 -3.58 -9.42 9.33
CA GLY A 40 -4.98 -9.38 8.89
C GLY A 40 -5.10 -9.30 7.37
N HIS A 41 -6.32 -9.12 6.87
CA HIS A 41 -6.59 -9.03 5.44
C HIS A 41 -7.18 -7.67 5.08
N CYS A 42 -6.57 -6.98 4.11
CA CYS A 42 -6.86 -5.58 3.75
C CYS A 42 -6.50 -4.55 4.84
N SER A 43 -6.09 -3.35 4.43
CA SER A 43 -5.65 -2.25 5.33
C SER A 43 -6.66 -1.80 6.39
N PRO A 44 -7.99 -1.86 6.18
CA PRO A 44 -8.93 -1.43 7.22
C PRO A 44 -8.95 -2.32 8.47
N THR A 45 -8.42 -3.55 8.41
CA THR A 45 -8.43 -4.48 9.56
C THR A 45 -7.47 -4.08 10.67
N ALA A 46 -6.47 -3.25 10.36
CA ALA A 46 -5.58 -2.65 11.33
C ALA A 46 -5.50 -1.14 11.01
N PRO A 47 -6.35 -0.31 11.65
CA PRO A 47 -6.39 1.12 11.38
C PRO A 47 -5.00 1.76 11.48
N SER A 48 -4.71 2.68 10.56
CA SER A 48 -3.46 3.45 10.54
C SER A 48 -3.70 4.80 9.88
N VAL A 49 -3.52 5.88 10.63
CA VAL A 49 -3.59 7.27 10.15
C VAL A 49 -2.49 7.52 9.12
N CYS A 50 -1.33 6.85 9.25
CA CYS A 50 -0.27 6.88 8.24
C CYS A 50 -0.77 6.33 6.89
N THR A 51 -1.34 5.12 6.89
CA THR A 51 -1.90 4.50 5.67
C THR A 51 -3.02 5.36 5.08
N ALA A 52 -3.96 5.81 5.92
CA ALA A 52 -5.11 6.61 5.50
C ALA A 52 -4.68 7.94 4.84
N LYS A 53 -3.67 8.62 5.39
CA LYS A 53 -3.13 9.86 4.79
C LYS A 53 -2.55 9.65 3.40
N HIS A 54 -1.84 8.55 3.17
CA HIS A 54 -1.28 8.22 1.85
C HIS A 54 -2.37 7.86 0.84
N VAL A 55 -3.34 7.04 1.25
CA VAL A 55 -4.50 6.69 0.41
C VAL A 55 -5.28 7.96 0.01
N ARG A 56 -5.58 8.83 0.98
CA ARG A 56 -6.25 10.11 0.72
C ARG A 56 -5.47 10.97 -0.27
N ARG A 57 -4.16 11.15 -0.05
CA ARG A 57 -3.30 11.99 -0.91
C ARG A 57 -3.20 11.45 -2.34
N TYR A 58 -3.22 10.13 -2.51
CA TYR A 58 -3.25 9.50 -3.82
C TYR A 58 -4.57 9.77 -4.55
N PHE A 59 -5.72 9.60 -3.88
CA PHE A 59 -7.02 9.88 -4.50
C PHE A 59 -7.25 11.37 -4.78
N GLU A 60 -6.82 12.26 -3.89
CA GLU A 60 -7.02 13.71 -4.06
C GLU A 60 -6.07 14.35 -5.08
N LYS A 61 -4.80 13.90 -5.11
CA LYS A 61 -3.73 14.60 -5.83
C LYS A 61 -2.94 13.72 -6.80
N GLY A 62 -3.23 12.43 -6.87
CA GLY A 62 -2.43 11.46 -7.64
C GLY A 62 -1.00 11.27 -7.10
N VAL A 63 -0.72 11.69 -5.86
CA VAL A 63 0.64 11.64 -5.29
C VAL A 63 0.88 10.30 -4.63
N LEU A 64 1.95 9.63 -5.06
CA LEU A 64 2.42 8.38 -4.49
C LEU A 64 3.36 8.61 -3.29
N PRO A 65 3.49 7.64 -2.36
CA PRO A 65 4.41 7.74 -1.23
C PRO A 65 5.90 7.75 -1.65
N ALA A 66 6.84 7.79 -0.71
CA ALA A 66 8.27 7.51 -0.96
C ALA A 66 8.55 6.00 -1.03
N GLU A 67 9.59 5.58 -1.77
CA GLU A 67 9.85 4.16 -2.00
C GLU A 67 10.23 3.45 -0.69
N GLY A 68 9.70 2.25 -0.47
CA GLY A 68 9.92 1.51 0.77
C GLY A 68 9.18 2.08 1.99
N ILE A 69 8.14 2.92 1.80
CA ILE A 69 7.36 3.40 2.94
C ILE A 69 6.69 2.23 3.68
N VAL A 70 6.78 2.28 5.00
CA VAL A 70 6.09 1.37 5.91
C VAL A 70 5.29 2.21 6.90
N CYS A 71 4.03 1.88 7.09
CA CYS A 71 3.15 2.49 8.08
C CYS A 71 2.87 1.49 9.20
N GLU A 72 2.92 1.94 10.45
CA GLU A 72 2.50 1.16 11.61
C GLU A 72 0.97 1.30 11.82
N PRO A 73 0.29 0.29 12.40
CA PRO A 73 -1.06 0.47 12.91
C PRO A 73 -1.08 1.43 14.11
N ASP A 74 -2.23 2.06 14.35
CA ASP A 74 -2.47 2.89 15.55
C ASP A 74 -3.03 2.09 16.72
#